data_AF-A0A2V5RHR9-F1
#
_entry.id   AF-A0A2V5RHR9-F1
#
_cell.length_a   1.000
_cell.length_b   1.000
_cell.length_c   1.000
_cell.angle_alpha   90.00
_cell.angle_beta   90.00
_cell.angle_gamma   90.00
#
_symmetry.space_group_name_H-M   'P 1'
#
loop_
_entity.id
_entity.type
_entity.pdbx_description
1 polymer ?
#
loop_
_entity_poly.entity_id
_entity_poly.type
_entity_poly.pdbx_seq_one_letter_code
_entity_poly.pdbx_strand_id
1 'polypeptide(L)'
;MRVIDNPEGEKLGSVMTRENCLCSVNGGYFDADFKPIGLRIVNGQTIAPLRRARLITGVLLASSRGIQIVRAREFSPRQKIAAAIQCGPFLVDASRPVRGLNDSALARRTFAATVSNDRALLGVCSGVSLADLANILATTTIIGESKIQRVINLDGGSSSAFWYVRENGSVFSIPEQKPVRDFVAIVSK
;
A
#
# COMPACT_ATOMS: atom_id res chain seq x y z
N MET A 1 -6.89 -4.01 8.57
CA MET A 1 -6.23 -2.93 7.82
C MET A 1 -7.07 -1.67 7.93
N ARG A 2 -6.44 -0.52 8.16
CA ARG A 2 -7.04 0.82 8.11
C ARG A 2 -6.29 1.65 7.07
N VAL A 3 -7.00 2.59 6.46
CA VAL A 3 -6.38 3.75 5.79
C VAL A 3 -6.55 4.91 6.75
N ILE A 4 -5.44 5.59 7.06
CA ILE A 4 -5.44 6.75 7.96
C ILE A 4 -5.20 7.99 7.11
N ASP A 5 -6.15 8.91 7.14
CA ASP A 5 -6.02 10.19 6.45
C ASP A 5 -5.08 11.11 7.25
N ASN A 6 -4.15 11.78 6.56
CA ASN A 6 -3.16 12.66 7.17
C ASN A 6 -3.15 14.06 6.51
N PRO A 7 -4.19 14.89 6.73
CA PRO A 7 -4.30 16.19 6.06
C PRO A 7 -3.25 17.20 6.55
N GLU A 8 -2.80 17.05 7.79
CA GLU A 8 -1.81 17.95 8.42
C GLU A 8 -0.35 17.56 8.10
N GLY A 9 -0.13 16.46 7.39
CA GLY A 9 1.21 16.03 7.00
C GLY A 9 2.08 15.56 8.17
N GLU A 10 1.46 14.99 9.21
CA GLU A 10 2.16 14.44 10.37
C GLU A 10 3.07 13.27 9.99
N LYS A 11 4.07 13.00 10.84
CA LYS A 11 5.02 11.91 10.61
C LYS A 11 4.41 10.54 10.88
N LEU A 12 4.72 9.56 10.02
CA LEU A 12 4.17 8.21 10.10
C LEU A 12 4.35 7.61 11.51
N GLY A 13 5.57 7.65 12.05
CA GLY A 13 5.87 7.07 13.35
C GLY A 13 5.03 7.66 14.49
N SER A 14 4.81 8.98 14.49
CA SER A 14 3.99 9.66 15.49
C SER A 14 2.53 9.25 15.40
N VAL A 15 1.97 9.21 14.19
CA VAL A 15 0.58 8.80 13.96
C VAL A 15 0.38 7.33 14.32
N MET A 16 1.27 6.43 13.90
CA MET A 16 1.13 4.99 14.18
C MET A 16 1.20 4.67 15.67
N THR A 17 2.04 5.40 16.42
CA THR A 17 2.15 5.27 17.87
C THR A 17 0.85 5.76 18.54
N ARG A 18 0.33 6.93 18.15
CA ARG A 18 -0.92 7.49 18.68
C ARG A 18 -2.14 6.61 18.38
N GLU A 19 -2.17 6.00 17.19
CA GLU A 19 -3.27 5.15 16.72
C GLU A 19 -3.14 3.68 17.15
N ASN A 20 -2.12 3.33 17.95
CA ASN A 20 -1.84 1.95 18.39
C ASN A 20 -1.80 0.93 17.24
N CYS A 21 -1.13 1.29 16.13
CA CYS A 21 -0.97 0.39 15.00
C CYS A 21 0.13 -0.66 15.25
N LEU A 22 0.06 -1.80 14.57
CA LEU A 22 1.07 -2.86 14.63
C LEU A 22 2.15 -2.67 13.56
N CYS A 23 1.75 -2.32 12.34
CA CYS A 23 2.67 -1.96 11.26
C CYS A 23 2.00 -1.01 10.25
N SER A 24 2.80 -0.26 9.50
CA SER A 24 2.31 0.68 8.50
C SER A 24 3.35 1.02 7.43
N VAL A 25 2.84 1.45 6.28
CA VAL A 25 3.59 2.18 5.24
C VAL A 25 2.89 3.50 4.92
N ASN A 26 3.56 4.40 4.21
CA ASN A 26 2.86 5.46 3.48
C ASN A 26 1.87 4.83 2.48
N GLY A 27 0.81 5.55 2.11
CA GLY A 27 -0.13 5.04 1.11
C GLY A 27 -0.03 5.70 -0.25
N GLY A 28 -1.08 6.39 -0.65
CA GLY A 28 -1.39 6.75 -2.03
C GLY A 28 -0.70 8.02 -2.52
N TYR A 29 -0.82 8.26 -3.82
CA TYR A 29 -0.34 9.49 -4.44
C TYR A 29 -1.18 10.70 -4.03
N PHE A 30 -0.56 11.88 -4.07
CA PHE A 30 -1.20 13.16 -3.83
C PHE A 30 -0.66 14.22 -4.79
N ASP A 31 -1.44 15.27 -5.02
CA ASP A 31 -1.05 16.39 -5.89
C ASP A 31 -0.32 17.50 -5.11
N ALA A 32 0.04 18.57 -5.82
CA ALA A 32 0.74 19.72 -5.24
C ALA A 32 -0.07 20.46 -4.16
N ASP A 33 -1.41 20.36 -4.19
CA ASP A 33 -2.31 20.91 -3.17
C ASP A 33 -2.52 19.92 -2.00
N PHE A 34 -1.73 18.84 -1.95
CA PHE A 34 -1.87 17.77 -0.97
C PHE A 34 -3.22 17.04 -1.04
N LYS A 35 -3.90 17.04 -2.20
CA LYS A 35 -5.16 16.31 -2.39
C LYS A 35 -4.89 14.86 -2.84
N PRO A 36 -5.74 13.88 -2.45
CA PRO A 36 -5.62 12.50 -2.89
C PRO A 36 -5.68 12.36 -4.42
N ILE A 37 -4.83 11.50 -4.99
CA ILE A 37 -4.97 11.06 -6.39
C ILE A 37 -5.50 9.62 -6.43
N GLY A 38 -6.78 9.48 -6.79
CA GLY A 38 -7.47 8.19 -6.92
C GLY A 38 -8.38 7.87 -5.74
N LEU A 39 -9.03 6.70 -5.79
CA LEU A 39 -9.97 6.27 -4.74
C LEU A 39 -9.29 6.30 -3.37
N ARG A 40 -9.94 6.95 -2.41
CA ARG A 40 -9.62 6.81 -0.99
C ARG A 40 -10.90 6.62 -0.20
N ILE A 41 -10.96 5.54 0.58
CA ILE A 41 -12.04 5.25 1.51
C ILE A 41 -11.45 5.08 2.91
N VAL A 42 -11.98 5.82 3.87
CA VAL A 42 -11.57 5.81 5.28
C VAL A 42 -12.82 5.59 6.12
N ASN A 43 -12.82 4.55 6.96
CA ASN A 43 -13.95 4.20 7.82
C ASN A 43 -15.29 4.09 7.07
N GLY A 44 -15.26 3.60 5.83
CA GLY A 44 -16.43 3.49 4.95
C GLY A 44 -16.85 4.77 4.23
N GLN A 45 -16.24 5.91 4.53
CA GLN A 45 -16.49 7.17 3.84
C GLN A 45 -15.55 7.32 2.65
N THR A 46 -16.10 7.64 1.48
CA THR A 46 -15.31 7.97 0.29
C THR A 46 -14.79 9.40 0.41
N ILE A 47 -13.47 9.54 0.55
CA ILE A 47 -12.76 10.82 0.62
C ILE A 47 -12.37 11.31 -0.78
N ALA A 48 -12.03 10.39 -1.69
CA ALA A 48 -11.77 10.69 -3.09
C ALA A 48 -12.30 9.57 -3.99
N PRO A 49 -12.80 9.90 -5.20
CA PRO A 49 -13.41 8.92 -6.11
C PRO A 49 -12.35 8.09 -6.87
N LEU A 50 -12.77 6.92 -7.35
CA LEU A 50 -11.97 6.11 -8.27
C LEU A 50 -11.63 6.92 -9.54
N ARG A 51 -10.36 6.89 -9.95
CA ARG A 51 -9.89 7.55 -11.16
C ARG A 51 -9.35 6.55 -12.16
N ARG A 52 -9.53 6.81 -13.46
CA ARG A 52 -8.86 6.03 -14.50
C ARG A 52 -7.62 6.80 -14.95
N ALA A 53 -6.45 6.25 -14.66
CA ALA A 53 -5.18 6.80 -15.15
C ALA A 53 -4.13 5.71 -15.26
N ARG A 54 -3.11 5.96 -16.10
CA ARG A 54 -2.09 4.97 -16.50
C ARG A 54 -1.31 4.39 -15.32
N LEU A 55 -1.03 5.19 -14.28
CA LEU A 55 -0.18 4.80 -13.16
C LEU A 55 -0.96 4.16 -11.99
N ILE A 56 -2.22 4.52 -11.78
CA ILE A 56 -3.04 4.06 -10.65
C ILE A 56 -3.92 2.87 -11.04
N THR A 57 -3.26 1.75 -11.30
CA THR A 57 -3.84 0.57 -11.96
C THR A 57 -4.58 -0.42 -11.06
N GLY A 58 -4.58 -0.21 -9.74
CA GLY A 58 -5.22 -1.13 -8.79
C GLY A 58 -5.75 -0.45 -7.53
N VAL A 59 -6.48 -1.23 -6.74
CA VAL A 59 -7.04 -0.83 -5.45
C VAL A 59 -6.68 -1.87 -4.41
N LEU A 60 -6.04 -1.45 -3.32
CA LEU A 60 -5.96 -2.21 -2.08
C LEU A 60 -7.20 -1.86 -1.25
N LEU A 61 -7.95 -2.87 -0.80
CA LEU A 61 -9.18 -2.68 -0.04
C LEU A 61 -9.32 -3.66 1.12
N ALA A 62 -10.03 -3.23 2.14
CA ALA A 62 -10.53 -4.07 3.23
C ALA A 62 -12.06 -4.05 3.25
N SER A 63 -12.66 -5.23 3.31
CA SER A 63 -14.11 -5.44 3.41
C SER A 63 -14.41 -6.58 4.38
N SER A 64 -15.68 -6.98 4.49
CA SER A 64 -16.07 -8.21 5.21
C SER A 64 -15.46 -9.48 4.64
N ARG A 65 -14.94 -9.46 3.40
CA ARG A 65 -14.26 -10.58 2.74
C ARG A 65 -12.75 -10.62 3.01
N GLY A 66 -12.25 -9.75 3.89
CA GLY A 66 -10.82 -9.63 4.18
C GLY A 66 -10.15 -8.52 3.37
N ILE A 67 -8.82 -8.65 3.21
CA ILE A 67 -7.97 -7.69 2.50
C ILE A 67 -7.73 -8.19 1.08
N GLN A 68 -7.99 -7.36 0.09
CA GLN A 68 -7.88 -7.71 -1.31
C GLN A 68 -7.13 -6.64 -2.09
N ILE A 69 -6.40 -7.08 -3.12
CA ILE A 69 -5.87 -6.21 -4.15
C ILE A 69 -6.60 -6.57 -5.45
N VAL A 70 -7.21 -5.57 -6.09
CA VAL A 70 -7.95 -5.74 -7.35
C VAL A 70 -7.46 -4.76 -8.40
N ARG A 71 -7.59 -5.10 -9.68
CA ARG A 71 -7.34 -4.11 -10.73
C ARG A 71 -8.35 -2.96 -10.60
N ALA A 72 -7.99 -1.75 -11.01
CA ALA A 72 -8.89 -0.60 -10.93
C ALA A 72 -10.22 -0.84 -11.68
N ARG A 73 -10.19 -1.61 -12.77
CA ARG A 73 -11.38 -2.03 -13.53
C ARG A 73 -12.24 -3.09 -12.83
N GLU A 74 -11.67 -3.85 -11.89
CA GLU A 74 -12.34 -4.89 -11.11
C GLU A 74 -12.98 -4.31 -9.84
N PHE A 75 -12.65 -3.07 -9.48
CA PHE A 75 -13.20 -2.43 -8.30
C PHE A 75 -14.70 -2.20 -8.45
N SER A 76 -15.47 -2.67 -7.45
CA SER A 76 -16.91 -2.47 -7.36
C SER A 76 -17.27 -1.83 -6.02
N PRO A 77 -17.94 -0.67 -6.01
CA PRO A 77 -18.40 -0.03 -4.78
C PRO A 77 -19.65 -0.67 -4.18
N ARG A 78 -20.22 -1.71 -4.81
CA ARG A 78 -21.46 -2.36 -4.34
C ARG A 78 -21.28 -3.15 -3.04
N GLN A 79 -20.04 -3.52 -2.70
CA GLN A 79 -19.72 -4.15 -1.43
C GLN A 79 -19.41 -3.10 -0.37
N LYS A 80 -19.72 -3.40 0.90
CA LYS A 80 -19.36 -2.54 2.03
C LYS A 80 -17.85 -2.54 2.23
N ILE A 81 -17.19 -1.48 1.76
CA ILE A 81 -15.74 -1.27 1.90
C ILE A 81 -15.49 -0.46 3.17
N ALA A 82 -14.64 -0.97 4.07
CA ALA A 82 -14.25 -0.25 5.28
C ALA A 82 -13.08 0.71 5.01
N ALA A 83 -12.13 0.27 4.19
CA ALA A 83 -10.99 1.08 3.79
C ALA A 83 -10.54 0.70 2.38
N ALA A 84 -10.12 1.68 1.59
CA ALA A 84 -9.53 1.43 0.28
C ALA A 84 -8.57 2.55 -0.13
N ILE A 85 -7.56 2.16 -0.89
CA ILE A 85 -6.62 3.07 -1.50
C ILE A 85 -6.31 2.63 -2.93
N GLN A 86 -6.50 3.54 -3.87
CA GLN A 86 -6.10 3.34 -5.25
C GLN A 86 -4.66 3.79 -5.44
N CYS A 87 -3.84 2.92 -6.02
CA CYS A 87 -2.46 3.26 -6.33
C CYS A 87 -1.95 2.42 -7.52
N GLY A 88 -0.64 2.40 -7.71
CA GLY A 88 -0.01 1.53 -8.68
C GLY A 88 1.42 1.95 -9.03
N PRO A 89 2.00 1.35 -10.08
CA PRO A 89 1.39 0.29 -10.89
C PRO A 89 1.21 -1.02 -10.11
N PHE A 90 0.38 -1.91 -10.67
CA PHE A 90 0.30 -3.30 -10.23
C PHE A 90 1.63 -3.98 -10.55
N LEU A 91 2.23 -4.66 -9.58
CA LEU A 91 3.54 -5.28 -9.73
C LEU A 91 3.44 -6.77 -10.03
N VAL A 92 2.55 -7.47 -9.33
CA VAL A 92 2.33 -8.92 -9.48
C VAL A 92 0.84 -9.17 -9.58
N ASP A 93 0.41 -10.00 -10.53
CA ASP A 93 -0.99 -10.42 -10.69
C ASP A 93 -1.05 -11.92 -11.00
N ALA A 94 -1.89 -12.65 -10.24
CA ALA A 94 -1.94 -14.11 -10.27
C ALA A 94 -0.54 -14.76 -10.13
N SER A 95 0.23 -14.26 -9.17
CA SER A 95 1.60 -14.72 -8.87
C SER A 95 2.59 -14.60 -10.03
N ARG A 96 2.31 -13.70 -11.00
CA ARG A 96 3.20 -13.40 -12.12
C ARG A 96 3.56 -11.92 -12.15
N PRO A 97 4.80 -11.55 -12.49
CA PRO A 97 5.19 -10.15 -12.60
C PRO A 97 4.43 -9.50 -13.77
N VAL A 98 4.00 -8.26 -13.57
CA VAL A 98 3.36 -7.46 -14.62
C VAL A 98 4.42 -6.98 -15.60
N ARG A 99 4.16 -7.18 -16.89
CA ARG A 99 5.07 -6.77 -17.97
C ARG A 99 4.97 -5.28 -18.27
N GLY A 100 6.04 -4.72 -18.84
CA GLY A 100 6.09 -3.30 -19.27
C GLY A 100 6.23 -2.30 -18.13
N LEU A 101 6.64 -2.76 -16.93
CA LEU A 101 7.05 -1.89 -15.85
C LEU A 101 8.40 -1.24 -16.17
N ASN A 102 8.65 -0.04 -15.65
CA ASN A 102 9.94 0.61 -15.80
C ASN A 102 11.04 -0.20 -15.08
N ASP A 103 12.15 -0.40 -15.79
CA ASP A 103 13.28 -1.28 -15.44
C ASP A 103 14.58 -0.52 -15.12
N SER A 104 14.55 0.82 -15.17
CA SER A 104 15.75 1.66 -15.10
C SER A 104 15.72 2.68 -13.96
N ALA A 105 14.55 3.16 -13.55
CA ALA A 105 14.43 4.17 -12.51
C ALA A 105 14.51 3.54 -11.12
N LEU A 106 15.72 3.53 -10.56
CA LEU A 106 15.98 3.07 -9.20
C LEU A 106 15.40 4.06 -8.18
N ALA A 107 14.59 3.56 -7.26
CA ALA A 107 14.06 4.35 -6.16
C ALA A 107 13.77 3.48 -4.94
N ARG A 108 13.46 4.13 -3.82
CA ARG A 108 12.73 3.48 -2.73
C ARG A 108 11.27 3.27 -3.16
N ARG A 109 10.73 2.10 -2.92
CA ARG A 109 9.38 1.67 -3.28
C ARG A 109 8.69 1.15 -2.04
N THR A 110 7.43 1.52 -1.84
CA THR A 110 6.56 0.85 -0.88
C THR A 110 5.49 0.08 -1.64
N PHE A 111 5.02 -1.01 -1.05
CA PHE A 111 4.04 -1.87 -1.69
C PHE A 111 3.14 -2.52 -0.66
N ALA A 112 1.96 -2.92 -1.13
CA ALA A 112 1.09 -3.86 -0.45
C ALA A 112 0.98 -5.13 -1.29
N ALA A 113 0.91 -6.28 -0.61
CA ALA A 113 0.79 -7.58 -1.24
C ALA A 113 -0.29 -8.43 -0.56
N THR A 114 -0.82 -9.40 -1.29
CA THR A 114 -1.76 -10.40 -0.77
C THR A 114 -1.23 -11.79 -1.09
N VAL A 115 -1.25 -12.68 -0.10
CA VAL A 115 -0.96 -14.11 -0.23
C VAL A 115 -2.27 -14.91 -0.28
N SER A 116 -3.24 -14.50 0.51
CA SER A 116 -4.64 -14.95 0.49
C SER A 116 -5.53 -13.79 0.94
N ASN A 117 -6.86 -13.95 0.90
CA ASN A 117 -7.80 -12.90 1.34
C ASN A 117 -7.62 -12.50 2.82
N ASP A 118 -7.02 -13.38 3.64
CA ASP A 118 -6.78 -13.13 5.07
C ASP A 118 -5.33 -12.76 5.39
N ARG A 119 -4.44 -12.76 4.37
CA ARG A 119 -3.01 -12.52 4.56
C ARG A 119 -2.52 -11.45 3.59
N ALA A 120 -2.31 -10.26 4.14
CA ALA A 120 -1.70 -9.14 3.44
C ALA A 120 -0.34 -8.79 4.04
N LEU A 121 0.49 -8.16 3.24
CA LEU A 121 1.83 -7.71 3.60
C LEU A 121 1.99 -6.27 3.19
N LEU A 122 2.75 -5.52 3.98
CA LEU A 122 3.22 -4.19 3.66
C LEU A 122 4.74 -4.24 3.66
N GLY A 123 5.37 -3.57 2.70
CA GLY A 123 6.80 -3.63 2.57
C GLY A 123 7.41 -2.41 1.92
N VAL A 124 8.73 -2.29 2.10
CA VAL A 124 9.58 -1.28 1.48
C VAL A 124 10.79 -1.97 0.87
N CYS A 125 11.22 -1.50 -0.30
CA CYS A 125 12.44 -1.94 -0.96
C CYS A 125 13.18 -0.72 -1.50
N SER A 126 14.51 -0.66 -1.36
CA SER A 126 15.32 0.49 -1.78
C SER A 126 16.24 0.13 -2.93
N GLY A 127 16.52 1.11 -3.80
CA GLY A 127 17.47 0.94 -4.90
C GLY A 127 16.97 -0.01 -5.99
N VAL A 128 15.66 -0.03 -6.26
CA VAL A 128 15.02 -1.00 -7.15
C VAL A 128 14.13 -0.32 -8.19
N SER A 129 14.13 -0.85 -9.41
CA SER A 129 13.15 -0.48 -10.43
C SER A 129 11.79 -1.13 -10.15
N LEU A 130 10.73 -0.72 -10.85
CA LEU A 130 9.42 -1.36 -10.69
C LEU A 130 9.42 -2.79 -11.27
N ALA A 131 10.14 -3.00 -12.38
CA ALA A 131 10.29 -4.32 -12.98
C ALA A 131 11.06 -5.28 -12.08
N ASP A 132 12.18 -4.84 -11.48
CA ASP A 132 12.96 -5.66 -10.56
C ASP A 132 12.14 -6.03 -9.31
N LEU A 133 11.43 -5.06 -8.72
CA LEU A 133 10.59 -5.32 -7.56
C LEU A 133 9.47 -6.32 -7.89
N ALA A 134 8.85 -6.21 -9.07
CA ALA A 134 7.85 -7.17 -9.53
C ALA A 134 8.43 -8.58 -9.66
N ASN A 135 9.64 -8.71 -10.24
CA ASN A 135 10.32 -9.99 -10.39
C ASN A 135 10.69 -10.61 -9.04
N ILE A 136 11.28 -9.82 -8.13
CA ILE A 136 11.62 -10.25 -6.77
C ILE A 136 10.36 -10.78 -6.05
N LEU A 137 9.28 -10.01 -6.06
CA LEU A 137 8.06 -10.38 -5.33
C LEU A 137 7.31 -11.55 -5.96
N ALA A 138 7.41 -11.75 -7.28
CA ALA A 138 6.80 -12.90 -7.94
C ALA A 138 7.53 -14.23 -7.66
N THR A 139 8.82 -14.18 -7.34
CA THR A 139 9.63 -15.36 -7.01
C THR A 139 9.80 -15.58 -5.51
N THR A 140 9.48 -14.58 -4.68
CA THR A 140 9.55 -14.69 -3.22
C THR A 140 8.49 -15.67 -2.69
N THR A 141 8.93 -16.68 -1.96
CA THR A 141 8.07 -17.53 -1.12
C THR A 141 7.94 -16.91 0.28
N ILE A 142 6.73 -16.96 0.83
CA ILE A 142 6.41 -16.42 2.15
C ILE A 142 5.82 -17.54 3.01
N ILE A 143 6.02 -17.47 4.33
CA ILE A 143 5.51 -18.36 5.40
C ILE A 143 4.86 -19.66 4.87
N GLY A 144 5.59 -20.77 4.96
CA GLY A 144 5.09 -22.09 4.54
C GLY A 144 4.92 -22.21 3.02
N GLU A 145 5.93 -21.76 2.25
CA GLU A 145 6.03 -21.87 0.78
C GLU A 145 4.89 -21.22 -0.03
N SER A 146 4.06 -20.40 0.62
CA SER A 146 2.96 -19.71 -0.05
C SER A 146 3.49 -18.59 -0.96
N LYS A 147 2.91 -18.48 -2.16
CA LYS A 147 3.27 -17.44 -3.13
C LYS A 147 2.43 -16.18 -2.95
N ILE A 148 3.06 -15.03 -3.18
CA ILE A 148 2.35 -13.76 -3.29
C ILE A 148 1.44 -13.80 -4.53
N GLN A 149 0.14 -13.57 -4.35
CA GLN A 149 -0.86 -13.60 -5.41
C GLN A 149 -0.92 -12.28 -6.18
N ARG A 150 -1.02 -11.17 -5.44
CA ARG A 150 -1.15 -9.83 -6.03
C ARG A 150 -0.35 -8.82 -5.25
N VAL A 151 0.27 -7.88 -5.96
CA VAL A 151 1.04 -6.77 -5.40
C VAL A 151 0.68 -5.48 -6.12
N ILE A 152 0.52 -4.42 -5.33
CA ILE A 152 0.38 -3.05 -5.83
C ILE A 152 1.47 -2.17 -5.25
N ASN A 153 2.11 -1.37 -6.10
CA ASN A 153 3.01 -0.31 -5.68
C ASN A 153 2.22 0.85 -5.04
N LEU A 154 2.77 1.41 -3.96
CA LEU A 154 2.30 2.61 -3.27
C LEU A 154 3.21 3.80 -3.59
N ASP A 155 2.98 4.97 -2.99
CA ASP A 155 3.82 6.14 -3.29
C ASP A 155 5.29 5.92 -2.89
N GLY A 156 6.21 6.30 -3.78
CA GLY A 156 7.61 5.92 -3.72
C GLY A 156 8.56 7.05 -3.35
N GLY A 157 9.85 6.82 -3.54
CA GLY A 157 10.90 7.83 -3.41
C GLY A 157 10.95 8.45 -2.02
N SER A 158 10.90 9.78 -1.97
CA SER A 158 10.95 10.54 -0.71
C SER A 158 9.70 10.35 0.17
N SER A 159 8.59 9.85 -0.39
CA SER A 159 7.37 9.52 0.37
C SER A 159 7.47 8.17 1.09
N SER A 160 8.41 7.31 0.69
CA SER A 160 8.46 5.93 1.19
C SER A 160 8.80 5.86 2.67
N ALA A 161 7.87 5.33 3.45
CA ALA A 161 7.99 5.10 4.88
C ALA A 161 7.53 3.69 5.27
N PHE A 162 8.12 3.15 6.33
CA PHE A 162 7.77 1.85 6.88
C PHE A 162 7.99 1.84 8.39
N TRP A 163 7.06 1.26 9.14
CA TRP A 163 7.10 1.25 10.59
C TRP A 163 6.41 0.00 11.13
N TYR A 164 6.94 -0.54 12.22
CA TYR A 164 6.26 -1.60 12.98
C TYR A 164 6.72 -1.65 14.43
N VAL A 165 5.86 -2.21 15.29
CA VAL A 165 6.18 -2.55 16.68
C VAL A 165 6.66 -3.99 16.74
N ARG A 166 7.79 -4.23 17.41
CA ARG A 166 8.31 -5.57 17.71
C ARG A 166 7.59 -6.18 18.91
N GLU A 167 7.67 -7.49 19.05
CA GLU A 167 7.09 -8.21 20.20
C GLU A 167 7.58 -7.68 21.56
N ASN A 168 8.82 -7.19 21.63
CA ASN A 168 9.37 -6.58 22.84
C ASN A 168 8.94 -5.11 23.07
N GLY A 169 7.98 -4.60 22.29
CA GLY A 169 7.49 -3.22 22.37
C GLY A 169 8.37 -2.16 21.70
N SER A 170 9.59 -2.51 21.26
CA SER A 170 10.44 -1.56 20.54
C SER A 170 9.94 -1.28 19.13
N VAL A 171 10.19 -0.08 18.65
CA VAL A 171 9.75 0.36 17.31
C VAL A 171 10.88 0.22 16.29
N PHE A 172 10.55 -0.23 15.09
CA PHE A 172 11.37 -0.03 13.89
C PHE A 172 10.71 1.03 13.01
N SER A 173 11.51 1.93 12.45
CA SER A 173 11.01 2.97 11.57
C SER A 173 12.01 3.33 10.48
N ILE A 174 11.51 3.39 9.25
CA ILE A 174 12.13 4.07 8.11
C ILE A 174 11.21 5.26 7.80
N PRO A 175 11.61 6.50 8.16
CA PRO A 175 10.76 7.66 8.00
C PRO A 175 10.72 8.14 6.55
N GLU A 176 9.59 8.74 6.18
CA GLU A 176 9.43 9.57 5.00
C GLU A 176 10.25 10.85 5.11
N GLN A 177 10.82 11.27 3.98
CA GLN A 177 11.63 12.49 3.88
C GLN A 177 10.76 13.74 3.76
N LYS A 178 9.55 13.62 3.21
CA LYS A 178 8.55 14.68 3.09
C LYS A 178 7.22 14.25 3.69
N PRO A 179 6.33 15.19 4.08
CA PRO A 179 4.97 14.84 4.48
C PRO A 179 4.25 14.00 3.42
N VAL A 180 3.44 13.05 3.87
CA VAL A 180 2.62 12.17 3.01
C VAL A 180 1.17 12.24 3.41
N ARG A 181 0.28 12.12 2.42
CA ARG A 181 -1.13 12.46 2.59
C ARG A 181 -1.96 11.42 3.34
N ASP A 182 -1.49 10.17 3.37
CA ASP A 182 -2.18 9.08 4.04
C ASP A 182 -1.21 7.92 4.38
N PHE A 183 -1.72 7.01 5.21
CA PHE A 183 -1.02 5.79 5.61
C PHE A 183 -1.90 4.56 5.41
N VAL A 184 -1.26 3.43 5.13
CA VAL A 184 -1.90 2.10 5.18
C VAL A 184 -1.36 1.36 6.39
N ALA A 185 -2.24 1.07 7.34
CA ALA A 185 -1.86 0.49 8.62
C ALA A 185 -2.56 -0.84 8.91
N ILE A 186 -1.88 -1.70 9.65
CA ILE A 186 -2.44 -2.90 10.28
C ILE A 186 -2.62 -2.58 11.77
N VAL A 187 -3.81 -2.89 12.29
CA VAL A 187 -4.17 -2.75 13.69
C VAL A 187 -4.48 -4.13 14.27
N SER A 188 -4.33 -4.28 15.59
CA SER A 188 -4.87 -5.46 16.27
C SER A 188 -6.37 -5.57 16.05
N LYS A 189 -6.89 -6.80 16.00
CA LYS A 189 -8.34 -7.03 16.04
C LYS A 189 -8.91 -6.67 17.40
#